data_AF-A0A955KMD5-F1
#
_entry.id   AF-A0A955KMD5-F1
#
_cell.length_a   1.000
_cell.length_b   1.000
_cell.length_c   1.000
_cell.angle_alpha   90.00
_cell.angle_beta   90.00
_cell.angle_gamma   90.00
#
_symmetry.space_group_name_H-M   'P 1'
#
loop_
_entity.id
_entity.type
_entity.pdbx_description
1 polymer ?
#
loop_
_entity_poly.entity_id
_entity_poly.type
_entity_poly.pdbx_seq_one_letter_code
_entity_poly.pdbx_strand_id
1 'polypeptide(L)'
;MKLAIRIEHAVVLTLLSALLLASVPAFAEERGSKTDRADFCTGLGAAREQALSRMGERKESVRHSDDSGTKKTERLAKLDTARTDNDAKRQEHYEALDERATTDAQKEAVAEFKATVETLVDTRRAAIDAAIEDFEDGVAALLEERKAAVDEAAGDINDRLEAVFDDAEAACDDGDAAAEVRQAFMSDMQALREEQKGKRDTYNFTDELAALRADRKAAVDAAQAAFRTGLAAAKEELKAAFSS
;
A
#
# COMPACT_ATOMS: atom_id res chain seq x y z
N MET A 1 20.61 -0.33 -9.73
CA MET A 1 20.37 0.74 -8.74
C MET A 1 19.47 0.17 -7.64
N LYS A 2 20.09 -0.42 -6.61
CA LYS A 2 19.41 -1.07 -5.47
C LYS A 2 19.39 -0.05 -4.33
N LEU A 3 18.31 0.71 -4.21
CA LEU A 3 18.06 1.53 -3.03
C LEU A 3 16.78 1.03 -2.36
N ALA A 4 17.02 0.30 -1.27
CA ALA A 4 16.20 0.21 -0.06
C ALA A 4 14.74 0.67 -0.19
N ILE A 5 13.85 -0.27 -0.52
CA ILE A 5 12.45 -0.21 -0.09
C ILE A 5 12.34 -1.18 1.10
N ARG A 6 12.93 -0.76 2.23
CA ARG A 6 12.65 -1.31 3.56
C ARG A 6 11.67 -0.38 4.24
N ILE A 7 10.47 -0.25 3.67
CA ILE A 7 9.37 0.45 4.31
C ILE A 7 8.15 -0.44 4.05
N GLU A 8 7.36 -0.71 5.08
CA GLU A 8 5.99 -1.25 5.03
C GLU A 8 5.70 -2.72 5.40
N HIS A 9 6.66 -3.49 5.92
CA HIS A 9 6.31 -4.60 6.85
C HIS A 9 5.89 -4.09 8.25
N ALA A 10 5.80 -2.76 8.43
CA ALA A 10 5.74 -2.12 9.74
C ALA A 10 4.36 -1.57 10.15
N VAL A 11 3.40 -1.40 9.24
CA VAL A 11 2.16 -0.66 9.57
C VAL A 11 1.05 -1.56 10.12
N VAL A 12 1.01 -2.85 9.80
CA VAL A 12 0.13 -3.79 10.51
C VAL A 12 0.57 -3.96 11.98
N LEU A 13 1.80 -3.56 12.32
CA LEU A 13 2.51 -4.26 13.38
C LEU A 13 3.52 -3.44 14.18
N THR A 14 3.05 -2.32 14.71
CA THR A 14 3.67 -1.69 15.89
C THR A 14 2.79 -1.81 17.14
N LEU A 15 1.69 -2.56 17.10
CA LEU A 15 0.69 -2.66 18.18
C LEU A 15 1.24 -3.27 19.49
N LEU A 16 2.14 -4.26 19.45
CA LEU A 16 2.71 -4.87 20.67
C LEU A 16 4.07 -4.32 21.10
N SER A 17 4.83 -3.65 20.23
CA SER A 17 6.24 -3.34 20.49
C SER A 17 6.50 -2.25 21.56
N ALA A 18 5.48 -1.51 22.02
CA ALA A 18 5.64 -0.58 23.17
C ALA A 18 4.77 -0.90 24.39
N LEU A 19 4.05 -2.04 24.40
CA LEU A 19 3.48 -2.56 25.65
C LEU A 19 4.57 -2.96 26.67
N LEU A 20 5.83 -3.10 26.23
CA LEU A 20 6.99 -3.41 27.06
C LEU A 20 7.92 -2.22 27.38
N LEU A 21 7.66 -1.03 26.81
CA LEU A 21 8.46 0.18 27.08
C LEU A 21 7.72 1.21 27.94
N ALA A 22 6.44 0.97 28.29
CA ALA A 22 6.07 1.36 29.65
C ALA A 22 6.95 0.51 30.54
N SER A 23 7.88 1.18 31.21
CA SER A 23 8.24 0.84 32.55
C SER A 23 7.11 0.08 33.25
N VAL A 24 7.14 -1.26 33.23
CA VAL A 24 7.20 -1.93 34.53
C VAL A 24 8.31 -1.14 35.20
N PRO A 25 8.02 -0.26 36.19
CA PRO A 25 9.04 0.55 36.83
C PRO A 25 10.23 -0.36 36.97
N ALA A 26 11.37 0.03 36.38
CA ALA A 26 12.56 -0.79 36.39
C ALA A 26 12.74 -1.19 37.85
N PHE A 27 12.32 -2.41 38.19
CA PHE A 27 12.51 -3.00 39.49
C PHE A 27 13.98 -3.31 39.41
N ALA A 28 14.75 -2.26 39.74
CA ALA A 28 16.17 -2.30 39.85
C ALA A 28 16.47 -3.57 40.64
N GLU A 29 17.43 -4.31 40.12
CA GLU A 29 18.00 -5.51 40.67
C GLU A 29 18.72 -5.15 41.99
N GLU A 30 17.99 -4.68 42.99
CA GLU A 30 18.43 -4.55 44.36
C GLU A 30 17.56 -5.48 45.21
N ARG A 31 18.16 -6.64 45.49
CA ARG A 31 17.95 -7.47 46.69
C ARG A 31 16.51 -7.50 47.21
N GLY A 32 15.82 -8.59 46.86
CA GLY A 32 14.44 -8.87 47.23
C GLY A 32 14.09 -8.54 48.69
N SER A 33 13.05 -7.72 48.83
CA SER A 33 12.17 -7.76 49.98
C SER A 33 10.92 -8.59 49.61
N LYS A 34 10.36 -9.33 50.56
CA LYS A 34 9.10 -10.09 50.36
C LYS A 34 7.89 -9.19 50.06
N THR A 35 8.04 -7.88 50.27
CA THR A 35 7.03 -6.84 50.09
C THR A 35 6.78 -6.51 48.62
N ASP A 36 7.81 -6.47 47.77
CA ASP A 36 7.66 -6.16 46.33
C ASP A 36 6.95 -7.25 45.51
N ARG A 37 6.75 -8.44 46.10
CA ARG A 37 6.05 -9.57 45.48
C ARG A 37 4.55 -9.58 45.75
N ALA A 38 4.07 -9.01 46.86
CA ALA A 38 2.64 -8.91 47.15
C ALA A 38 1.94 -7.84 46.27
N ASP A 39 2.72 -6.99 45.61
CA ASP A 39 2.23 -5.85 44.84
C ASP A 39 1.76 -6.19 43.41
N PHE A 40 2.10 -7.36 42.86
CA PHE A 40 1.72 -7.74 41.49
C PHE A 40 0.19 -7.83 41.32
N CYS A 41 -0.47 -8.61 42.18
CA CYS A 41 -1.94 -8.79 42.13
C CYS A 41 -2.67 -7.46 42.35
N THR A 42 -2.16 -6.62 43.25
CA THR A 42 -2.75 -5.29 43.54
C THR A 42 -2.64 -4.33 42.35
N GLY A 43 -1.63 -4.48 41.50
CA GLY A 43 -1.39 -3.62 40.33
C GLY A 43 -2.04 -4.11 39.02
N LEU A 44 -2.62 -5.31 39.01
CA LEU A 44 -3.02 -5.99 37.78
C LEU A 44 -4.15 -5.27 37.02
N GLY A 45 -5.18 -4.79 37.72
CA GLY A 45 -6.29 -4.04 37.11
C GLY A 45 -5.85 -2.73 36.45
N ALA A 46 -4.96 -1.97 37.08
CA ALA A 46 -4.41 -0.75 36.49
C ALA A 46 -3.54 -1.06 35.26
N ALA A 47 -2.79 -2.16 35.29
CA ALA A 47 -2.02 -2.63 34.14
C ALA A 47 -2.92 -3.08 32.98
N ARG A 48 -4.06 -3.72 33.27
CA ARG A 48 -5.08 -4.11 32.29
C ARG A 48 -5.65 -2.89 31.58
N GLU A 49 -6.16 -1.91 32.33
CA GLU A 49 -6.72 -0.68 31.75
C GLU A 49 -5.72 0.04 30.85
N GLN A 50 -4.48 0.17 31.30
CA GLN A 50 -3.42 0.80 30.51
C GLN A 50 -3.10 0.01 29.23
N ALA A 51 -3.05 -1.32 29.32
CA ALA A 51 -2.77 -2.18 28.18
C ALA A 51 -3.86 -2.08 27.09
N LEU A 52 -5.13 -2.17 27.50
CA LEU A 52 -6.28 -2.09 26.60
C LEU A 52 -6.43 -0.69 25.98
N SER A 53 -6.24 0.37 26.78
CA SER A 53 -6.27 1.75 26.28
C SER A 53 -5.22 2.00 25.19
N ARG A 54 -3.98 1.56 25.41
CA ARG A 54 -2.90 1.71 24.42
C ARG A 54 -3.16 0.92 23.14
N MET A 55 -3.81 -0.24 23.24
CA MET A 55 -4.22 -1.01 22.06
C MET A 55 -5.27 -0.25 21.24
N GLY A 56 -6.26 0.37 21.91
CA GLY A 56 -7.26 1.22 21.26
C GLY A 56 -6.65 2.43 20.53
N GLU A 57 -5.76 3.17 21.20
CA GLU A 57 -5.08 4.33 20.60
C GLU A 57 -4.24 3.93 19.37
N ARG A 58 -3.55 2.79 19.47
CA ARG A 58 -2.71 2.28 18.38
C ARG A 58 -3.54 1.82 17.19
N LYS A 59 -4.66 1.13 17.42
CA LYS A 59 -5.60 0.75 16.37
C LYS A 59 -6.04 1.97 15.55
N GLU A 60 -6.32 3.09 16.22
CA GLU A 60 -6.72 4.31 15.54
C GLU A 60 -5.56 4.98 14.79
N SER A 61 -4.35 5.00 15.36
CA SER A 61 -3.17 5.56 14.67
C SER A 61 -2.82 4.85 13.36
N VAL A 62 -3.06 3.54 13.26
CA VAL A 62 -2.81 2.76 12.05
C VAL A 62 -3.79 3.16 10.93
N ARG A 63 -4.99 3.63 11.27
CA ARG A 63 -6.03 4.04 10.31
C ARG A 63 -5.76 5.40 9.65
N HIS A 64 -4.90 6.24 10.23
CA HIS A 64 -4.77 7.64 9.82
C HIS A 64 -3.70 7.91 8.73
N SER A 65 -3.18 6.87 8.08
CA SER A 65 -2.06 6.97 7.13
C SER A 65 -2.51 7.03 5.65
N ASP A 66 -3.51 7.86 5.31
CA ASP A 66 -4.08 7.90 3.95
C ASP A 66 -3.97 9.24 3.21
N ASP A 67 -2.82 9.93 3.35
CA ASP A 67 -2.46 11.09 2.51
C ASP A 67 -1.85 10.65 1.16
N SER A 68 -2.56 9.77 0.45
CA SER A 68 -2.16 9.27 -0.88
C SER A 68 -2.89 10.01 -2.02
N GLY A 69 -4.02 10.66 -1.73
CA GLY A 69 -4.90 11.31 -2.71
C GLY A 69 -4.29 12.53 -3.41
N THR A 70 -3.55 13.37 -2.69
CA THR A 70 -2.92 14.59 -3.25
C THR A 70 -1.94 14.28 -4.37
N LYS A 71 -1.03 13.33 -4.13
CA LYS A 71 -0.03 12.87 -5.11
C LYS A 71 -0.68 12.18 -6.31
N LYS A 72 -1.83 11.51 -6.14
CA LYS A 72 -2.58 10.92 -7.26
C LYS A 72 -3.11 12.01 -8.19
N THR A 73 -3.83 12.99 -7.63
CA THR A 73 -4.40 14.11 -8.39
C THR A 73 -3.32 14.88 -9.16
N GLU A 74 -2.18 15.15 -8.54
CA GLU A 74 -1.05 15.81 -9.22
C GLU A 74 -0.50 15.01 -10.41
N ARG A 75 -0.40 13.67 -10.29
CA ARG A 75 0.08 12.82 -11.38
C ARG A 75 -0.89 12.82 -12.56
N LEU A 76 -2.19 12.75 -12.29
CA LEU A 76 -3.23 12.79 -13.33
C LEU A 76 -3.26 14.15 -14.04
N ALA A 77 -3.15 15.24 -13.28
CA ALA A 77 -3.07 16.59 -13.86
C ALA A 77 -1.84 16.77 -14.77
N LYS A 78 -0.68 16.23 -14.38
CA LYS A 78 0.53 16.25 -15.22
C LYS A 78 0.36 15.42 -16.49
N LEU A 79 -0.31 14.27 -16.41
CA LEU A 79 -0.60 13.44 -17.59
C LEU A 79 -1.51 14.19 -18.57
N ASP A 80 -2.55 14.85 -18.07
CA ASP A 80 -3.49 15.63 -18.88
C ASP A 80 -2.83 16.82 -19.56
N THR A 81 -1.97 17.55 -18.84
CA THR A 81 -1.15 18.63 -19.41
C THR A 81 -0.27 18.10 -20.54
N ALA A 82 0.43 16.98 -20.30
CA ALA A 82 1.29 16.38 -21.31
C ALA A 82 0.49 15.89 -22.55
N ARG A 83 -0.75 15.44 -22.37
CA ARG A 83 -1.64 15.07 -23.48
C ARG A 83 -2.00 16.28 -24.32
N THR A 84 -2.39 17.38 -23.68
CA THR A 84 -2.72 18.64 -24.35
C THR A 84 -1.53 19.18 -25.16
N ASP A 85 -0.33 19.20 -24.57
CA ASP A 85 0.87 19.66 -25.27
C ASP A 85 1.23 18.79 -26.48
N ASN A 86 1.03 17.47 -26.38
CA ASN A 86 1.29 16.55 -27.48
C ASN A 86 0.23 16.65 -28.59
N ASP A 87 -1.01 17.00 -28.24
CA ASP A 87 -2.08 17.23 -29.21
C ASP A 87 -1.83 18.51 -30.01
N ALA A 88 -1.44 19.60 -29.34
CA ALA A 88 -1.07 20.85 -29.99
C ALA A 88 0.08 20.64 -31.00
N LYS A 89 1.18 20.00 -30.59
CA LYS A 89 2.32 19.71 -31.48
C LYS A 89 1.94 18.83 -32.67
N ARG A 90 1.05 17.87 -32.45
CA ARG A 90 0.58 16.99 -33.53
C ARG A 90 -0.26 17.76 -34.55
N GLN A 91 -1.11 18.67 -34.07
CA GLN A 91 -1.88 19.56 -34.93
C GLN A 91 -0.97 20.48 -35.77
N GLU A 92 0.08 21.04 -35.18
CA GLU A 92 1.09 21.81 -35.93
C GLU A 92 1.76 20.97 -37.03
N HIS A 93 2.09 19.70 -36.74
CA HIS A 93 2.65 18.80 -37.75
C HIS A 93 1.66 18.46 -38.86
N TYR A 94 0.38 18.34 -38.55
CA TYR A 94 -0.68 18.11 -39.52
C TYR A 94 -0.89 19.28 -40.46
N GLU A 95 -0.82 20.51 -39.96
CA GLU A 95 -0.89 21.73 -40.77
C GLU A 95 0.31 21.82 -41.72
N ALA A 96 1.51 21.55 -41.22
CA ALA A 96 2.72 21.52 -42.04
C ALA A 96 2.68 20.43 -43.14
N LEU A 97 1.97 19.31 -42.93
CA LEU A 97 1.75 18.29 -43.94
C LEU A 97 0.75 18.73 -45.01
N ASP A 98 -0.35 19.39 -44.62
CA ASP A 98 -1.33 19.93 -45.57
C ASP A 98 -0.69 20.97 -46.50
N GLU A 99 0.12 21.87 -45.96
CA GLU A 99 0.82 22.89 -46.75
C GLU A 99 1.77 22.29 -47.79
N ARG A 100 2.33 21.11 -47.51
CA ARG A 100 3.24 20.40 -48.42
C ARG A 100 2.52 19.56 -49.46
N ALA A 101 1.27 19.17 -49.21
CA ALA A 101 0.48 18.35 -50.10
C ALA A 101 -0.07 19.18 -51.27
N THR A 102 0.62 19.14 -52.41
CA THR A 102 0.29 19.97 -53.58
C THR A 102 -0.66 19.28 -54.55
N THR A 103 -0.63 17.95 -54.63
CA THR A 103 -1.50 17.15 -55.51
C THR A 103 -2.69 16.58 -54.74
N ASP A 104 -3.77 16.22 -55.45
CA ASP A 104 -4.95 15.64 -54.81
C ASP A 104 -4.64 14.29 -54.14
N ALA A 105 -3.78 13.47 -54.77
CA ALA A 105 -3.30 12.21 -54.18
C ALA A 105 -2.50 12.42 -52.88
N GLN A 106 -1.65 13.45 -52.82
CA GLN A 106 -0.92 13.79 -51.59
C GLN A 106 -1.87 14.26 -50.48
N LYS A 107 -2.89 15.06 -50.82
CA LYS A 107 -3.88 15.54 -49.84
C LYS A 107 -4.72 14.40 -49.28
N GLU A 108 -5.14 13.46 -50.13
CA GLU A 108 -5.87 12.26 -49.72
C GLU A 108 -5.01 11.41 -48.76
N ALA A 109 -3.73 11.17 -49.10
CA ALA A 109 -2.81 10.44 -48.23
C ALA A 109 -2.56 11.15 -46.89
N VAL A 110 -2.47 12.49 -46.88
CA VAL A 110 -2.37 13.26 -45.63
C VAL A 110 -3.63 13.12 -44.77
N ALA A 111 -4.82 13.15 -45.37
CA ALA A 111 -6.07 12.96 -44.65
C ALA A 111 -6.16 11.56 -44.02
N GLU A 112 -5.78 10.51 -44.76
CA GLU A 112 -5.75 9.13 -44.27
C GLU A 112 -4.70 8.94 -43.15
N PHE A 113 -3.52 9.53 -43.32
CA PHE A 113 -2.48 9.54 -42.28
C PHE A 113 -2.99 10.17 -40.98
N LYS A 114 -3.64 11.33 -41.05
CA LYS A 114 -4.22 12.02 -39.88
C LYS A 114 -5.25 11.16 -39.17
N ALA A 115 -6.22 10.61 -39.92
CA ALA A 115 -7.26 9.76 -39.37
C ALA A 115 -6.68 8.52 -38.67
N THR A 116 -5.68 7.90 -39.30
CA THR A 116 -4.98 6.74 -38.74
C THR A 116 -4.23 7.10 -37.46
N VAL A 117 -3.49 8.21 -37.45
CA VAL A 117 -2.74 8.62 -36.27
C VAL A 117 -3.65 9.04 -35.11
N GLU A 118 -4.75 9.74 -35.35
CA GLU A 118 -5.73 10.05 -34.28
C GLU A 118 -6.30 8.76 -33.68
N THR A 119 -6.70 7.81 -34.53
CA THR A 119 -7.20 6.51 -34.07
C THR A 119 -6.17 5.77 -33.21
N LEU A 120 -4.89 5.79 -33.61
CA LEU A 120 -3.80 5.19 -32.84
C LEU A 120 -3.55 5.91 -31.51
N VAL A 121 -3.63 7.26 -31.49
CA VAL A 121 -3.49 8.05 -30.26
C VAL A 121 -4.61 7.72 -29.28
N ASP A 122 -5.86 7.70 -29.75
CA ASP A 122 -7.04 7.41 -28.93
C ASP A 122 -6.98 5.99 -28.38
N THR A 123 -6.65 5.01 -29.22
CA THR A 123 -6.48 3.62 -28.80
C THR A 123 -5.41 3.49 -27.72
N ARG A 124 -4.26 4.14 -27.90
CA ARG A 124 -3.18 4.14 -26.91
C ARG A 124 -3.61 4.81 -25.60
N ARG A 125 -4.32 5.93 -25.67
CA ARG A 125 -4.81 6.66 -24.49
C ARG A 125 -5.78 5.78 -23.69
N ALA A 126 -6.78 5.24 -24.35
CA ALA A 126 -7.77 4.35 -23.73
C ALA A 126 -7.11 3.15 -23.05
N ALA A 127 -6.13 2.50 -23.70
CA ALA A 127 -5.41 1.37 -23.11
C ALA A 127 -4.57 1.77 -21.87
N ILE A 128 -3.93 2.94 -21.90
CA ILE A 128 -3.16 3.45 -20.75
C ILE A 128 -4.10 3.85 -19.60
N ASP A 129 -5.23 4.48 -19.90
CA ASP A 129 -6.21 4.89 -18.90
C ASP A 129 -6.83 3.67 -18.20
N ALA A 130 -7.22 2.65 -18.97
CA ALA A 130 -7.69 1.38 -18.41
C ALA A 130 -6.62 0.74 -17.50
N ALA A 131 -5.35 0.70 -17.93
CA ALA A 131 -4.27 0.16 -17.10
C ALA A 131 -4.02 0.97 -15.81
N ILE A 132 -4.29 2.28 -15.83
CA ILE A 132 -4.20 3.12 -14.62
C ILE A 132 -5.38 2.81 -13.70
N GLU A 133 -6.60 2.70 -14.23
CA GLU A 133 -7.81 2.36 -13.48
C GLU A 133 -7.68 0.99 -12.82
N ASP A 134 -7.31 -0.05 -13.56
CA ASP A 134 -7.09 -1.41 -13.03
C ASP A 134 -6.07 -1.43 -11.89
N PHE A 135 -4.99 -0.64 -12.03
CA PHE A 135 -3.98 -0.51 -10.98
C PHE A 135 -4.54 0.17 -9.73
N GLU A 136 -5.33 1.23 -9.91
CA GLU A 136 -5.90 1.99 -8.80
C GLU A 136 -6.94 1.17 -8.04
N ASP A 137 -7.81 0.46 -8.75
CA ASP A 137 -8.79 -0.45 -8.16
C ASP A 137 -8.11 -1.61 -7.44
N GLY A 138 -7.08 -2.20 -8.03
CA GLY A 138 -6.26 -3.23 -7.39
C GLY A 138 -5.61 -2.72 -6.09
N VAL A 139 -5.05 -1.51 -6.10
CA VAL A 139 -4.46 -0.91 -4.88
C VAL A 139 -5.52 -0.64 -3.83
N ALA A 140 -6.69 -0.14 -4.21
CA ALA A 140 -7.79 0.10 -3.28
C ALA A 140 -8.28 -1.20 -2.62
N ALA A 141 -8.43 -2.26 -3.41
CA ALA A 141 -8.78 -3.59 -2.90
C ALA A 141 -7.73 -4.12 -1.91
N LEU A 142 -6.44 -4.01 -2.23
CA LEU A 142 -5.36 -4.41 -1.31
C LEU A 142 -5.37 -3.60 0.00
N LEU A 143 -5.71 -2.32 -0.05
CA LEU A 143 -5.79 -1.48 1.15
C LEU A 143 -6.99 -1.86 2.03
N GLU A 144 -8.14 -2.16 1.44
CA GLU A 144 -9.30 -2.66 2.19
C GLU A 144 -9.03 -4.04 2.80
N GLU A 145 -8.38 -4.95 2.07
CA GLU A 145 -7.95 -6.25 2.61
C GLU A 145 -6.96 -6.07 3.77
N ARG A 146 -5.98 -5.16 3.62
CA ARG A 146 -5.05 -4.82 4.70
C ARG A 146 -5.78 -4.33 5.94
N LYS A 147 -6.76 -3.44 5.75
CA LYS A 147 -7.53 -2.85 6.85
C LYS A 147 -8.35 -3.91 7.57
N ALA A 148 -9.01 -4.81 6.82
CA ALA A 148 -9.73 -5.93 7.39
C ALA A 148 -8.80 -6.85 8.20
N ALA A 149 -7.64 -7.21 7.65
CA ALA A 149 -6.64 -8.02 8.34
C ALA A 149 -6.10 -7.36 9.62
N VAL A 150 -5.89 -6.04 9.60
CA VAL A 150 -5.51 -5.26 10.79
C VAL A 150 -6.62 -5.25 11.84
N ASP A 151 -7.87 -5.05 11.43
CA ASP A 151 -9.01 -5.02 12.34
C ASP A 151 -9.26 -6.39 13.00
N GLU A 152 -9.14 -7.47 12.24
CA GLU A 152 -9.20 -8.85 12.73
C GLU A 152 -8.06 -9.15 13.71
N ALA A 153 -6.80 -8.87 13.32
CA ALA A 153 -5.65 -9.08 14.19
C ALA A 153 -5.73 -8.26 15.48
N ALA A 154 -6.25 -7.02 15.41
CA ALA A 154 -6.46 -6.20 16.60
C ALA A 154 -7.53 -6.79 17.54
N GLY A 155 -8.61 -7.36 16.98
CA GLY A 155 -9.62 -8.10 17.75
C GLY A 155 -9.01 -9.31 18.46
N ASP A 156 -8.31 -10.16 17.71
CA ASP A 156 -7.61 -11.33 18.25
C ASP A 156 -6.66 -10.98 19.40
N ILE A 157 -5.85 -9.93 19.24
CA ILE A 157 -4.93 -9.49 20.30
C ILE A 157 -5.71 -9.05 21.53
N ASN A 158 -6.80 -8.29 21.34
CA ASN A 158 -7.59 -7.78 22.44
C ASN A 158 -8.16 -8.93 23.28
N ASP A 159 -8.81 -9.88 22.63
CA ASP A 159 -9.45 -11.02 23.29
C ASP A 159 -8.43 -11.87 24.06
N ARG A 160 -7.22 -12.07 23.49
CA ARG A 160 -6.13 -12.75 24.20
C ARG A 160 -5.55 -11.97 25.36
N LEU A 161 -5.40 -10.66 25.21
CA LEU A 161 -4.93 -9.83 26.32
C LEU A 161 -5.93 -9.89 27.47
N GLU A 162 -7.23 -9.78 27.18
CA GLU A 162 -8.29 -9.93 28.18
C GLU A 162 -8.20 -11.29 28.89
N ALA A 163 -8.08 -12.39 28.14
CA ALA A 163 -7.93 -13.72 28.72
C ALA A 163 -6.69 -13.86 29.63
N VAL A 164 -5.53 -13.34 29.21
CA VAL A 164 -4.29 -13.39 30.02
C VAL A 164 -4.42 -12.57 31.31
N PHE A 165 -5.14 -11.45 31.28
CA PHE A 165 -5.44 -10.69 32.49
C PHE A 165 -6.46 -11.41 33.38
N ASP A 166 -7.52 -11.98 32.81
CA ASP A 166 -8.54 -12.74 33.55
C ASP A 166 -7.92 -13.97 34.25
N ASP A 167 -7.04 -14.71 33.57
CA ASP A 167 -6.34 -15.86 34.15
C ASP A 167 -5.44 -15.45 35.32
N ALA A 168 -4.73 -14.31 35.20
CA ALA A 168 -3.88 -13.80 36.26
C ALA A 168 -4.68 -13.23 37.44
N GLU A 169 -5.84 -12.60 37.20
CA GLU A 169 -6.76 -12.13 38.24
C GLU A 169 -7.34 -13.33 39.01
N ALA A 170 -7.80 -14.36 38.31
CA ALA A 170 -8.32 -15.59 38.93
C ALA A 170 -7.29 -16.28 39.81
N ALA A 171 -6.04 -16.43 39.33
CA ALA A 171 -4.96 -17.02 40.13
C ALA A 171 -4.63 -16.18 41.38
N CYS A 172 -4.67 -14.85 41.27
CA CYS A 172 -4.52 -13.96 42.43
C CYS A 172 -5.67 -14.15 43.45
N ASP A 173 -6.92 -14.29 42.99
CA ASP A 173 -8.10 -14.49 43.84
C ASP A 173 -8.13 -15.87 44.52
N ASP A 174 -7.61 -16.89 43.84
CA ASP A 174 -7.43 -18.25 44.38
C ASP A 174 -6.33 -18.33 45.46
N GLY A 175 -5.56 -17.26 45.64
CA GLY A 175 -4.53 -17.13 46.66
C GLY A 175 -3.18 -17.70 46.27
N ASP A 176 -2.92 -17.87 44.96
CA ASP A 176 -1.64 -18.33 44.46
C ASP A 176 -0.50 -17.36 44.85
N ALA A 177 0.71 -17.89 44.95
CA ALA A 177 1.86 -17.05 45.25
C ALA A 177 2.08 -16.06 44.10
N ALA A 178 2.05 -14.76 44.39
CA ALA A 178 2.18 -13.71 43.38
C ALA A 178 3.44 -13.82 42.48
N ALA A 179 4.50 -14.48 42.94
CA ALA A 179 5.66 -14.79 42.11
C ALA A 179 5.36 -15.81 41.00
N GLU A 180 4.52 -16.81 41.28
CA GLU A 180 4.06 -17.84 40.36
C GLU A 180 3.08 -17.23 39.35
N VAL A 181 2.10 -16.45 39.83
CA VAL A 181 1.15 -15.73 38.96
C VAL A 181 1.89 -14.81 37.97
N ARG A 182 2.86 -14.03 38.46
CA ARG A 182 3.69 -13.16 37.62
C ARG A 182 4.47 -13.96 36.57
N GLN A 183 5.01 -15.12 36.93
CA GLN A 183 5.76 -15.96 36.00
C GLN A 183 4.86 -16.51 34.89
N ALA A 184 3.67 -17.00 35.24
CA ALA A 184 2.66 -17.47 34.28
C ALA A 184 2.25 -16.34 33.33
N PHE A 185 1.84 -15.19 33.87
CA PHE A 185 1.47 -14.00 33.08
C PHE A 185 2.57 -13.57 32.10
N MET A 186 3.84 -13.55 32.54
CA MET A 186 4.96 -13.21 31.65
C MET A 186 5.15 -14.24 30.52
N SER A 187 4.93 -15.52 30.80
CA SER A 187 4.98 -16.60 29.83
C SER A 187 3.87 -16.44 28.78
N ASP A 188 2.64 -16.18 29.20
CA ASP A 188 1.50 -16.03 28.28
C ASP A 188 1.65 -14.79 27.41
N MET A 189 2.12 -13.68 28.00
CA MET A 189 2.46 -12.48 27.25
C MET A 189 3.61 -12.72 26.25
N GLN A 190 4.53 -13.64 26.52
CA GLN A 190 5.57 -14.03 25.56
C GLN A 190 4.97 -14.88 24.42
N ALA A 191 4.14 -15.87 24.75
CA ALA A 191 3.47 -16.70 23.75
C ALA A 191 2.62 -15.84 22.78
N LEU A 192 1.87 -14.87 23.31
CA LEU A 192 1.12 -13.91 22.52
C LEU A 192 2.01 -13.13 21.54
N ARG A 193 3.22 -12.72 21.97
CA ARG A 193 4.18 -12.03 21.08
C ARG A 193 4.70 -12.92 19.97
N GLU A 194 5.03 -14.16 20.28
CA GLU A 194 5.56 -15.11 19.31
C GLU A 194 4.52 -15.45 18.24
N GLU A 195 3.27 -15.61 18.63
CA GLU A 195 2.19 -15.83 17.66
C GLU A 195 1.94 -14.60 16.78
N GLN A 196 1.89 -13.41 17.38
CA GLN A 196 1.72 -12.19 16.61
C GLN A 196 2.89 -11.96 15.64
N LYS A 197 4.09 -12.38 16.02
CA LYS A 197 5.23 -12.41 15.10
C LYS A 197 4.99 -13.39 13.95
N GLY A 198 4.48 -14.59 14.21
CA GLY A 198 4.14 -15.56 13.15
C GLY A 198 3.10 -15.03 12.15
N LYS A 199 2.05 -14.36 12.64
CA LYS A 199 1.01 -13.73 11.79
C LYS A 199 1.54 -12.58 10.92
N ARG A 200 2.70 -11.97 11.24
CA ARG A 200 3.34 -10.95 10.38
C ARG A 200 3.78 -11.51 9.05
N ASP A 201 4.33 -12.72 9.08
CA ASP A 201 5.12 -13.24 7.98
C ASP A 201 4.22 -13.82 6.87
N THR A 202 2.91 -13.82 7.08
CA THR A 202 1.90 -14.38 6.18
C THR A 202 1.21 -13.35 5.29
N TYR A 203 1.25 -12.05 5.62
CA TYR A 203 0.54 -11.02 4.85
C TYR A 203 1.41 -10.43 3.73
N ASN A 204 0.99 -10.59 2.47
CA ASN A 204 1.84 -10.35 1.29
C ASN A 204 1.51 -9.10 0.45
N PHE A 205 1.12 -8.01 1.11
CA PHE A 205 0.83 -6.74 0.43
C PHE A 205 1.97 -6.23 -0.47
N THR A 206 3.23 -6.51 -0.13
CA THR A 206 4.38 -6.02 -0.89
C THR A 206 4.49 -6.71 -2.25
N ASP A 207 4.38 -8.04 -2.29
CA ASP A 207 4.49 -8.77 -3.56
C ASP A 207 3.26 -8.54 -4.43
N GLU A 208 2.06 -8.45 -3.82
CA GLU A 208 0.82 -8.15 -4.54
C GLU A 208 0.86 -6.75 -5.16
N LEU A 209 1.30 -5.74 -4.40
CA LEU A 209 1.49 -4.40 -4.93
C LEU A 209 2.58 -4.35 -6.01
N ALA A 210 3.63 -5.18 -5.90
CA ALA A 210 4.66 -5.29 -6.92
C ALA A 210 4.09 -5.92 -8.21
N ALA A 211 3.23 -6.94 -8.09
CA ALA A 211 2.53 -7.55 -9.22
C ALA A 211 1.64 -6.53 -9.93
N LEU A 212 0.79 -5.79 -9.22
CA LEU A 212 -0.03 -4.72 -9.80
C LEU A 212 0.80 -3.69 -10.58
N ARG A 213 1.96 -3.28 -10.04
CA ARG A 213 2.87 -2.35 -10.73
C ARG A 213 3.44 -2.96 -12.01
N ALA A 214 3.78 -4.25 -11.98
CA ALA A 214 4.31 -4.98 -13.13
C ALA A 214 3.26 -5.10 -14.23
N ASP A 215 2.02 -5.43 -13.87
CA ASP A 215 0.90 -5.57 -14.80
C ASP A 215 0.58 -4.25 -15.50
N ARG A 216 0.45 -3.16 -14.72
CA ARG A 216 0.29 -1.81 -15.29
C ARG A 216 1.42 -1.46 -16.24
N LYS A 217 2.67 -1.75 -15.86
CA LYS A 217 3.84 -1.47 -16.71
C LYS A 217 3.75 -2.26 -18.02
N ALA A 218 3.43 -3.54 -17.96
CA ALA A 218 3.31 -4.39 -19.14
C ALA A 218 2.22 -3.88 -20.08
N ALA A 219 1.05 -3.48 -19.55
CA ALA A 219 -0.04 -2.92 -20.34
C ALA A 219 0.36 -1.59 -21.03
N VAL A 220 1.03 -0.69 -20.30
CA VAL A 220 1.53 0.57 -20.87
C VAL A 220 2.58 0.33 -21.95
N ASP A 221 3.53 -0.59 -21.72
CA ASP A 221 4.57 -0.92 -22.70
C ASP A 221 3.95 -1.53 -23.97
N ALA A 222 2.93 -2.39 -23.83
CA ALA A 222 2.20 -2.97 -24.94
C ALA A 222 1.45 -1.91 -25.76
N ALA A 223 0.73 -0.98 -25.10
CA ALA A 223 0.05 0.13 -25.77
C ALA A 223 1.02 1.03 -26.54
N GLN A 224 2.20 1.29 -25.98
CA GLN A 224 3.25 2.04 -26.67
C GLN A 224 3.84 1.29 -27.87
N ALA A 225 4.07 0.00 -27.76
CA ALA A 225 4.59 -0.83 -28.85
C ALA A 225 3.60 -0.88 -30.03
N ALA A 226 2.31 -1.07 -29.74
CA ALA A 226 1.24 -1.04 -30.74
C ALA A 226 1.18 0.31 -31.47
N PHE A 227 1.20 1.41 -30.71
CA PHE A 227 1.23 2.77 -31.28
C PHE A 227 2.44 3.00 -32.20
N ARG A 228 3.65 2.63 -31.77
CA ARG A 228 4.87 2.81 -32.57
C ARG A 228 4.83 2.03 -33.88
N THR A 229 4.33 0.79 -33.81
CA THR A 229 4.19 -0.08 -34.98
C THR A 229 3.19 0.51 -35.98
N GLY A 230 2.00 0.90 -35.50
CA GLY A 230 0.98 1.52 -36.35
C GLY A 230 1.44 2.85 -36.96
N LEU A 231 2.12 3.69 -36.17
CA LEU A 231 2.64 4.97 -36.65
C LEU A 231 3.74 4.78 -37.71
N ALA A 232 4.57 3.75 -37.58
CA ALA A 232 5.59 3.44 -38.58
C ALA A 232 4.95 3.02 -39.92
N ALA A 233 3.91 2.18 -39.88
CA ALA A 233 3.16 1.78 -41.06
C ALA A 233 2.51 2.99 -41.76
N ALA A 234 1.78 3.83 -41.01
CA ALA A 234 1.14 5.03 -41.54
C ALA A 234 2.15 6.01 -42.18
N LYS A 235 3.36 6.12 -41.61
CA LYS A 235 4.43 6.95 -42.17
C LYS A 235 4.97 6.42 -43.50
N GLU A 236 5.12 5.12 -43.65
CA GLU A 236 5.58 4.52 -44.91
C GLU A 236 4.54 4.70 -46.02
N GLU A 237 3.24 4.54 -45.72
CA GLU A 237 2.15 4.82 -46.65
C GLU A 237 2.13 6.28 -47.09
N LEU A 238 2.21 7.21 -46.13
CA LEU A 238 2.29 8.64 -46.43
C LEU A 238 3.51 8.94 -47.31
N LYS A 239 4.68 8.40 -46.99
CA LYS A 239 5.92 8.64 -47.75
C LYS A 239 5.80 8.13 -49.18
N ALA A 240 5.16 7.00 -49.41
CA ALA A 240 4.96 6.46 -50.76
C ALA A 240 4.20 7.47 -51.65
N ALA A 241 3.15 8.11 -51.12
CA ALA A 241 2.36 9.11 -51.85
C ALA A 241 3.10 10.43 -52.14
N PHE A 242 4.16 10.75 -51.38
CA PHE A 242 5.03 11.91 -51.65
C PHE A 242 6.22 11.58 -52.56
N SER A 243 6.46 10.30 -52.84
CA SER A 243 7.54 9.83 -53.74
C SER A 243 7.08 9.53 -55.16
N SER A 244 5.77 9.48 -55.38
CA SER A 244 5.10 9.38 -56.69
C SER A 244 4.86 10.74 -57.32
#